data_AF-A0A2T4CII8-F1
#
_entry.id   AF-A0A2T4CII8-F1
#
_cell.length_a   1.000
_cell.length_b   1.000
_cell.length_c   1.000
_cell.angle_alpha   90.00
_cell.angle_beta   90.00
_cell.angle_gamma   90.00
#
_symmetry.space_group_name_H-M   'P 1'
#
loop_
_entity.id
_entity.type
_entity.pdbx_description
1 polymer ?
#
loop_
_entity_poly.entity_id
_entity_poly.type
_entity_poly.pdbx_seq_one_letter_code
_entity_poly.pdbx_strand_id
1 'polypeptide(L)'
;MRIDEIIDLLGPPAPVQQISHTEETFNEITKVYHEMYAGGLSAFFETSWYYFTENGKMTFPKDANLIEHMATFLKILEGVKANDHTQMAYSGVLETRIVWELACTAYQVPDRGTNSMRLNLPPDNDAVEARNRLHVVEALLCGDELLSNPLCPPVADGDHHRVRQFDFWYSLAEFVRRRENPNSPATVKAREDVLARMRHLLDGRENRDVLYSIAVVRELAPNFDAGYAATIPQHLDESDPKNRLAVASKFLLDESQVTGGTTNVVRRFSDIASRAFVNPGVNIARRV
;
A
#
# COMPACT_ATOMS: atom_id res chain seq x y z
N MET A 1 -1.37 10.75 -11.21
CA MET A 1 -0.40 9.79 -11.77
C MET A 1 -0.75 8.41 -11.28
N ARG A 2 -0.66 7.41 -12.16
CA ARG A 2 -0.78 5.99 -11.80
C ARG A 2 0.45 5.53 -11.04
N ILE A 3 0.33 4.43 -10.30
CA ILE A 3 1.44 3.94 -9.45
C ILE A 3 2.71 3.67 -10.26
N ASP A 4 2.63 3.04 -11.43
CA ASP A 4 3.81 2.78 -12.26
C ASP A 4 4.55 4.08 -12.64
N GLU A 5 3.79 5.13 -12.99
CA GLU A 5 4.35 6.45 -13.28
C GLU A 5 4.99 7.09 -12.03
N ILE A 6 4.43 6.86 -10.84
CA ILE A 6 5.01 7.33 -9.57
C ILE A 6 6.32 6.59 -9.28
N ILE A 7 6.36 5.29 -9.53
CA ILE A 7 7.57 4.47 -9.34
C ILE A 7 8.66 4.85 -10.36
N ASP A 8 8.29 5.21 -11.59
CA ASP A 8 9.22 5.73 -12.59
C ASP A 8 9.93 7.02 -12.14
N LEU A 9 9.28 7.82 -11.29
CA LEU A 9 9.92 8.99 -10.69
C LEU A 9 10.92 8.67 -9.59
N LEU A 10 10.97 7.43 -9.08
CA LEU A 10 11.96 6.98 -8.09
C LEU A 10 13.26 6.53 -8.77
N GLY A 11 13.18 6.05 -10.01
CA GLY A 11 14.33 5.66 -10.81
C GLY A 11 13.96 4.74 -11.98
N PRO A 12 14.92 4.48 -12.87
CA PRO A 12 14.67 3.67 -14.07
C PRO A 12 14.34 2.21 -13.72
N PRO A 13 13.65 1.49 -14.60
CA PRO A 13 13.45 0.04 -14.46
C PRO A 13 14.78 -0.72 -14.56
N ALA A 14 14.75 -2.02 -14.25
CA ALA A 14 15.91 -2.88 -14.41
C ALA A 14 16.35 -2.93 -15.88
N PRO A 15 17.66 -2.90 -16.19
CA PRO A 15 18.12 -3.16 -17.54
C PRO A 15 17.79 -4.61 -17.94
N VAL A 16 17.53 -4.84 -19.23
CA VAL A 16 17.30 -6.19 -19.75
C VAL A 16 18.52 -7.06 -19.45
N GLN A 17 18.29 -8.19 -18.79
CA GLN A 17 19.31 -9.19 -18.48
C GLN A 17 19.08 -10.45 -19.31
N GLN A 18 20.15 -11.14 -19.67
CA GLN A 18 20.01 -12.54 -20.08
C GLN A 18 19.85 -13.40 -18.84
N ILE A 19 18.69 -14.05 -18.74
CA ILE A 19 18.31 -14.91 -17.62
C ILE A 19 18.04 -16.31 -18.15
N SER A 20 18.64 -17.29 -17.49
CA SER A 20 18.35 -18.69 -17.74
C SER A 20 17.08 -19.06 -16.98
N HIS A 21 15.98 -19.31 -17.68
CA HIS A 21 14.74 -19.81 -17.06
C HIS A 21 14.84 -21.31 -16.76
N THR A 22 15.60 -21.66 -15.72
CA THR A 22 15.73 -23.05 -15.24
C THR A 22 14.76 -23.32 -14.09
N GLU A 23 14.54 -24.60 -13.79
CA GLU A 23 13.79 -25.02 -12.60
C GLU A 23 14.48 -24.55 -11.31
N GLU A 24 15.81 -24.48 -11.30
CA GLU A 24 16.60 -23.93 -10.19
C GLU A 24 16.27 -22.46 -9.93
N THR A 25 16.26 -21.62 -10.97
CA THR A 25 15.88 -20.21 -10.87
C THR A 25 14.45 -20.05 -10.36
N PHE A 26 13.51 -20.87 -10.83
CA PHE A 26 12.13 -20.83 -10.34
C PHE A 26 12.02 -21.22 -8.85
N ASN A 27 12.78 -22.24 -8.41
CA ASN A 27 12.83 -22.66 -7.01
C ASN A 27 13.44 -21.58 -6.12
N GLU A 28 14.48 -20.89 -6.58
CA GLU A 28 15.08 -19.76 -5.87
C GLU A 28 14.10 -18.59 -5.73
N ILE A 29 13.44 -18.18 -6.81
CA ILE A 29 12.40 -17.14 -6.78
C ILE A 29 11.29 -17.52 -5.79
N THR A 30 10.81 -18.76 -5.84
CA THR A 30 9.78 -19.26 -4.93
C THR A 30 10.25 -19.14 -3.48
N LYS A 31 11.48 -19.57 -3.18
CA LYS A 31 12.05 -19.48 -1.84
C LYS A 31 12.16 -18.03 -1.37
N VAL A 32 12.78 -17.15 -2.15
CA VAL A 32 12.96 -15.74 -1.80
C VAL A 32 11.61 -15.04 -1.60
N TYR A 33 10.62 -15.34 -2.46
CA TYR A 33 9.27 -14.82 -2.32
C TYR A 33 8.67 -15.14 -0.95
N HIS A 34 8.67 -16.42 -0.56
CA HIS A 34 8.08 -16.85 0.71
C HIS A 34 8.87 -16.35 1.92
N GLU A 35 10.19 -16.25 1.83
CA GLU A 35 11.05 -15.77 2.91
C GLU A 35 10.97 -14.25 3.13
N MET A 36 10.84 -13.46 2.05
CA MET A 36 11.00 -12.00 2.12
C MET A 36 9.71 -11.21 1.90
N TYR A 37 8.79 -11.71 1.05
CA TYR A 37 7.68 -10.89 0.55
C TYR A 37 6.30 -11.43 0.93
N ALA A 38 6.07 -12.75 0.94
CA ALA A 38 4.76 -13.33 1.21
C ALA A 38 4.20 -12.90 2.57
N GLY A 39 5.03 -12.94 3.62
CA GLY A 39 4.65 -12.48 4.96
C GLY A 39 4.39 -10.98 5.03
N GLY A 40 5.22 -10.16 4.38
CA GLY A 40 5.04 -8.71 4.33
C GLY A 40 3.77 -8.30 3.59
N LEU A 41 3.48 -8.90 2.43
CA LEU A 41 2.26 -8.66 1.66
C LEU A 41 1.02 -9.11 2.43
N SER A 42 1.10 -10.30 3.04
CA SER A 42 0.00 -10.84 3.84
C SER A 42 -0.30 -9.97 5.06
N ALA A 43 0.73 -9.46 5.74
CA ALA A 43 0.56 -8.52 6.86
C ALA A 43 0.03 -7.17 6.38
N PHE A 44 0.54 -6.63 5.26
CA PHE A 44 0.15 -5.33 4.75
C PHE A 44 -1.32 -5.29 4.32
N PHE A 45 -1.77 -6.29 3.56
CA PHE A 45 -3.16 -6.42 3.11
C PHE A 45 -4.06 -7.17 4.10
N GLU A 46 -3.52 -7.62 5.24
CA GLU A 46 -4.17 -8.46 6.26
C GLU A 46 -4.91 -9.68 5.67
N THR A 47 -4.27 -10.44 4.79
CA THR A 47 -4.84 -11.62 4.15
C THR A 47 -3.76 -12.66 3.89
N SER A 48 -3.99 -13.94 4.17
CA SER A 48 -3.06 -15.01 3.80
C SER A 48 -3.08 -15.39 2.31
N TRP A 49 -3.86 -14.70 1.47
CA TRP A 49 -3.96 -14.99 0.04
C TRP A 49 -2.60 -14.97 -0.69
N TYR A 50 -1.66 -14.15 -0.23
CA TYR A 50 -0.31 -14.04 -0.79
C TYR A 50 0.62 -15.21 -0.43
N TYR A 51 0.26 -16.13 0.48
CA TYR A 51 1.08 -17.32 0.75
C TYR A 51 0.90 -18.42 -0.32
N PHE A 52 1.05 -18.08 -1.60
CA PHE A 52 0.73 -18.95 -2.73
C PHE A 52 1.15 -20.41 -2.51
N THR A 53 0.17 -21.32 -2.60
CA THR A 53 0.39 -22.77 -2.50
C THR A 53 -0.29 -23.51 -3.65
N GLU A 54 0.37 -24.57 -4.13
CA GLU A 54 -0.18 -25.53 -5.10
C GLU A 54 -0.03 -26.94 -4.50
N ASN A 55 -1.15 -27.65 -4.31
CA ASN A 55 -1.18 -28.97 -3.66
C ASN A 55 -0.47 -29.01 -2.29
N GLY A 56 -0.62 -27.95 -1.49
CA GLY A 56 -0.02 -27.83 -0.16
C GLY A 56 1.48 -27.54 -0.15
N LYS A 57 2.10 -27.30 -1.31
CA LYS A 57 3.49 -26.87 -1.43
C LYS A 57 3.55 -25.39 -1.76
N MET A 58 4.53 -24.69 -1.18
CA MET A 58 4.84 -23.30 -1.56
C MET A 58 5.10 -23.23 -3.06
N THR A 59 4.49 -22.24 -3.71
CA THR A 59 4.64 -21.99 -5.14
C THR A 59 4.79 -20.50 -5.40
N PHE A 60 5.05 -20.15 -6.65
CA PHE A 60 5.09 -18.78 -7.15
C PHE A 60 4.16 -18.65 -8.37
N PRO A 61 3.55 -17.48 -8.62
CA PRO A 61 2.70 -17.29 -9.79
C PRO A 61 3.48 -17.60 -11.07
N LYS A 62 2.87 -18.38 -11.98
CA LYS A 62 3.47 -18.78 -13.27
C LYS A 62 3.37 -17.66 -14.33
N ASP A 63 3.40 -16.41 -13.89
CA ASP A 63 3.41 -15.23 -14.76
C ASP A 63 4.84 -14.99 -15.26
N ALA A 64 5.03 -15.06 -16.58
CA ALA A 64 6.35 -14.99 -17.19
C ALA A 64 7.05 -13.65 -16.94
N ASN A 65 6.31 -12.54 -16.91
CA ASN A 65 6.87 -11.22 -16.68
C ASN A 65 7.33 -11.07 -15.24
N LEU A 66 6.50 -11.52 -14.29
CA LEU A 66 6.83 -11.45 -12.88
C LEU A 66 8.03 -12.36 -12.53
N ILE A 67 8.12 -13.54 -13.13
CA ILE A 67 9.28 -14.44 -13.00
C ILE A 67 10.54 -13.74 -13.54
N GLU A 68 10.46 -13.13 -14.72
CA GLU A 68 11.60 -12.42 -15.33
C GLU A 68 12.06 -11.24 -14.47
N HIS A 69 11.14 -10.44 -13.94
CA HIS A 69 11.48 -9.32 -13.07
C HIS A 69 12.11 -9.78 -11.74
N MET A 70 11.55 -10.81 -11.10
CA MET A 70 12.15 -11.40 -9.90
C MET A 70 13.55 -11.93 -10.18
N ALA A 71 13.73 -12.72 -11.25
CA ALA A 71 15.04 -13.25 -11.62
C ALA A 71 16.06 -12.14 -11.90
N THR A 72 15.64 -11.09 -12.61
CA THR A 72 16.48 -9.93 -12.94
C THR A 72 16.94 -9.23 -11.67
N PHE A 73 16.02 -9.04 -10.73
CA PHE A 73 16.31 -8.39 -9.46
C PHE A 73 17.28 -9.20 -8.60
N LEU A 74 17.08 -10.52 -8.47
CA LEU A 74 18.02 -11.38 -7.73
C LEU A 74 19.44 -11.29 -8.31
N LYS A 75 19.56 -11.37 -9.64
CA LYS A 75 20.85 -11.24 -10.33
C LYS A 75 21.51 -9.87 -10.11
N ILE A 76 20.72 -8.80 -10.08
CA ILE A 76 21.25 -7.46 -9.76
C ILE A 76 21.74 -7.40 -8.31
N LEU A 77 20.97 -7.97 -7.37
CA LEU A 77 21.34 -8.00 -5.95
C LEU A 77 22.65 -8.73 -5.68
N GLU A 78 22.93 -9.83 -6.39
CA GLU A 78 24.22 -10.55 -6.29
C GLU A 78 25.43 -9.65 -6.57
N GLY A 79 25.27 -8.65 -7.44
CA GLY A 79 26.31 -7.71 -7.81
C GLY A 79 26.47 -6.52 -6.86
N VAL A 80 25.52 -6.31 -5.92
CA VAL A 80 25.52 -5.15 -5.03
C VAL A 80 26.60 -5.30 -3.96
N LYS A 81 27.55 -4.36 -3.94
CA LYS A 81 28.60 -4.33 -2.92
C LYS A 81 28.14 -3.63 -1.66
N ALA A 82 28.52 -4.16 -0.50
CA ALA A 82 28.36 -3.47 0.77
C ALA A 82 29.05 -2.09 0.71
N ASN A 83 28.33 -1.03 1.09
CA ASN A 83 28.71 0.40 1.04
C ASN A 83 28.57 1.11 -0.31
N ASP A 84 28.06 0.45 -1.37
CA ASP A 84 27.65 1.17 -2.58
C ASP A 84 26.25 1.76 -2.40
N HIS A 85 26.18 2.94 -1.79
CA HIS A 85 24.90 3.63 -1.52
C HIS A 85 24.08 3.89 -2.79
N THR A 86 24.73 4.08 -3.94
CA THR A 86 24.03 4.30 -5.21
C THR A 86 23.35 3.03 -5.67
N GLN A 87 24.05 1.90 -5.64
CA GLN A 87 23.46 0.61 -6.00
C GLN A 87 22.40 0.15 -4.99
N MET A 88 22.58 0.45 -3.70
CA MET A 88 21.57 0.17 -2.67
C MET A 88 20.30 0.99 -2.85
N ALA A 89 20.42 2.28 -3.22
CA ALA A 89 19.27 3.10 -3.54
C ALA A 89 18.55 2.57 -4.78
N TYR A 90 19.31 2.21 -5.82
CA TYR A 90 18.76 1.65 -7.05
C TYR A 90 18.06 0.30 -6.82
N SER A 91 18.65 -0.61 -6.02
CA SER A 91 17.99 -1.88 -5.68
C SER A 91 16.69 -1.65 -4.90
N GLY A 92 16.63 -0.62 -4.06
CA GLY A 92 15.37 -0.20 -3.41
C GLY A 92 14.29 0.20 -4.41
N VAL A 93 14.63 0.91 -5.49
CA VAL A 93 13.68 1.27 -6.56
C VAL A 93 13.17 0.03 -7.28
N LEU A 94 14.05 -0.91 -7.61
CA LEU A 94 13.67 -2.18 -8.25
C LEU A 94 12.79 -3.03 -7.34
N GLU A 95 13.10 -3.07 -6.04
CA GLU A 95 12.26 -3.74 -5.05
C GLU A 95 10.88 -3.07 -4.96
N THR A 96 10.78 -1.74 -5.09
CA THR A 96 9.48 -1.04 -5.10
C THR A 96 8.59 -1.53 -6.23
N ARG A 97 9.17 -1.70 -7.43
CA ARG A 97 8.47 -2.25 -8.61
C ARG A 97 7.99 -3.66 -8.35
N ILE A 98 8.87 -4.52 -7.85
CA ILE A 98 8.54 -5.92 -7.56
C ILE A 98 7.45 -6.03 -6.51
N VAL A 99 7.53 -5.28 -5.40
CA VAL A 99 6.49 -5.32 -4.37
C VAL A 99 5.13 -4.90 -4.94
N TRP A 100 5.10 -3.87 -5.79
CA TRP A 100 3.87 -3.46 -6.46
C TRP A 100 3.33 -4.53 -7.41
N GLU A 101 4.17 -5.11 -8.26
CA GLU A 101 3.78 -6.19 -9.18
C GLU A 101 3.31 -7.46 -8.46
N LEU A 102 3.98 -7.84 -7.37
CA LEU A 102 3.57 -8.94 -6.50
C LEU A 102 2.21 -8.66 -5.88
N ALA A 103 1.94 -7.43 -5.42
CA ALA A 103 0.63 -7.06 -4.92
C ALA A 103 -0.44 -7.21 -6.01
N CYS A 104 -0.14 -6.75 -7.24
CA CYS A 104 -1.00 -6.80 -8.42
C CYS A 104 -1.37 -8.21 -8.91
N THR A 105 -0.73 -9.26 -8.42
CA THR A 105 -1.19 -10.64 -8.67
C THR A 105 -2.64 -10.86 -8.24
N ALA A 106 -3.14 -10.13 -7.24
CA ALA A 106 -4.53 -10.19 -6.81
C ALA A 106 -5.52 -9.76 -7.91
N TYR A 107 -5.10 -8.95 -8.90
CA TYR A 107 -5.94 -8.59 -10.04
C TYR A 107 -6.16 -9.71 -11.05
N GLN A 108 -5.42 -10.82 -10.95
CA GLN A 108 -5.72 -12.04 -11.71
C GLN A 108 -7.05 -12.68 -11.27
N VAL A 109 -7.52 -12.35 -10.05
CA VAL A 109 -8.84 -12.74 -9.58
C VAL A 109 -9.90 -11.93 -10.36
N PRO A 110 -10.90 -12.58 -10.99
CA PRO A 110 -11.93 -11.86 -11.73
C PRO A 110 -12.71 -10.89 -10.85
N ASP A 111 -13.05 -9.71 -11.39
CA ASP A 111 -13.98 -8.80 -10.74
C ASP A 111 -15.38 -9.43 -10.70
N ARG A 112 -15.93 -9.59 -9.49
CA ARG A 112 -17.27 -10.16 -9.28
C ARG A 112 -18.31 -9.12 -8.89
N GLY A 113 -18.02 -7.83 -9.06
CA GLY A 113 -18.91 -6.74 -8.65
C GLY A 113 -18.94 -6.55 -7.13
N THR A 114 -19.74 -5.58 -6.67
CA THR A 114 -19.89 -5.25 -5.25
C THR A 114 -20.31 -6.48 -4.44
N ASN A 115 -19.60 -6.75 -3.34
CA ASN A 115 -19.98 -7.78 -2.40
C ASN A 115 -21.38 -7.44 -1.86
N SER A 116 -22.38 -8.21 -2.29
CA SER A 116 -23.72 -8.21 -1.71
C SER A 116 -23.62 -8.46 -0.20
N MET A 117 -24.60 -7.95 0.55
CA MET A 117 -24.66 -7.99 2.01
C MET A 117 -24.39 -9.42 2.52
N ARG A 118 -23.14 -9.71 2.93
CA ARG A 118 -22.73 -11.03 3.41
C ARG A 118 -23.22 -11.18 4.86
N LEU A 119 -23.68 -12.38 5.21
CA LEU A 119 -24.08 -12.69 6.59
C LEU A 119 -22.87 -12.97 7.50
N ASN A 120 -21.73 -13.35 6.92
CA ASN A 120 -20.51 -13.71 7.62
C ASN A 120 -19.30 -13.02 6.97
N LEU A 121 -18.26 -12.75 7.77
CA LEU A 121 -17.00 -12.22 7.26
C LEU A 121 -16.29 -13.26 6.36
N PRO A 122 -15.71 -12.83 5.22
CA PRO A 122 -14.90 -13.67 4.35
C PRO A 122 -13.77 -14.39 5.11
N PRO A 123 -13.39 -15.62 4.69
CA PRO A 123 -12.20 -16.27 5.23
C PRO A 123 -10.95 -15.44 4.94
N ASP A 124 -9.90 -15.67 5.73
CA ASP A 124 -8.67 -14.87 5.67
C ASP A 124 -7.96 -14.90 4.30
N ASN A 125 -8.10 -16.00 3.54
CA ASN A 125 -7.55 -16.18 2.21
C ASN A 125 -8.56 -15.90 1.07
N ASP A 126 -9.66 -15.18 1.32
CA ASP A 126 -10.65 -14.83 0.29
C ASP A 126 -10.00 -13.98 -0.82
N ALA A 127 -9.91 -14.57 -2.01
CA ALA A 127 -9.25 -13.97 -3.16
C ALA A 127 -9.94 -12.69 -3.66
N VAL A 128 -11.27 -12.59 -3.51
CA VAL A 128 -12.03 -11.40 -3.93
C VAL A 128 -11.79 -10.26 -2.96
N GLU A 129 -11.76 -10.55 -1.65
CA GLU A 129 -11.43 -9.56 -0.62
C GLU A 129 -9.99 -9.05 -0.77
N ALA A 130 -9.02 -9.94 -1.03
CA ALA A 130 -7.63 -9.55 -1.29
C ALA A 130 -7.52 -8.59 -2.49
N ARG A 131 -8.16 -8.93 -3.61
CA ARG A 131 -8.25 -8.05 -4.80
C ARG A 131 -8.88 -6.71 -4.48
N ASN A 132 -9.98 -6.69 -3.72
CA ASN A 132 -10.70 -5.46 -3.43
C ASN A 132 -9.90 -4.56 -2.47
N ARG A 133 -9.12 -5.13 -1.54
CA ARG A 133 -8.19 -4.37 -0.70
C ARG A 133 -7.08 -3.74 -1.53
N LEU A 134 -6.51 -4.47 -2.49
CA LEU A 134 -5.57 -3.92 -3.46
C LEU A 134 -6.18 -2.73 -4.22
N HIS A 135 -7.40 -2.87 -4.72
CA HIS A 135 -8.09 -1.79 -5.43
C HIS A 135 -8.30 -0.53 -4.58
N VAL A 136 -8.59 -0.70 -3.29
CA VAL A 136 -8.68 0.42 -2.34
C VAL A 136 -7.33 1.10 -2.14
N VAL A 137 -6.25 0.33 -1.98
CA VAL A 137 -4.88 0.86 -1.85
C VAL A 137 -4.43 1.57 -3.12
N GLU A 138 -4.72 1.01 -4.30
CA GLU A 138 -4.42 1.64 -5.58
C GLU A 138 -5.14 2.99 -5.72
N ALA A 139 -6.44 3.03 -5.47
CA ALA A 139 -7.21 4.27 -5.52
C ALA A 139 -6.70 5.29 -4.49
N LEU A 140 -6.30 4.83 -3.31
CA LEU A 140 -5.71 5.67 -2.27
C LEU A 140 -4.44 6.36 -2.78
N LEU A 141 -3.49 5.60 -3.32
CA LEU A 141 -2.17 6.06 -3.77
C LEU A 141 -2.21 6.90 -5.06
N CYS A 142 -3.07 6.54 -6.01
CA CYS A 142 -3.26 7.30 -7.25
C CYS A 142 -3.95 8.66 -7.03
N GLY A 143 -4.59 8.86 -5.87
CA GLY A 143 -5.48 10.00 -5.64
C GLY A 143 -6.84 9.84 -6.33
N ASP A 144 -7.15 8.65 -6.85
CA ASP A 144 -8.39 8.31 -7.54
C ASP A 144 -9.53 8.04 -6.54
N GLU A 145 -10.77 8.08 -7.03
CA GLU A 145 -11.96 7.80 -6.23
C GLU A 145 -12.68 6.52 -6.67
N LEU A 146 -13.21 5.77 -5.72
CA LEU A 146 -14.03 4.58 -6.01
C LEU A 146 -15.49 4.96 -6.28
N LEU A 147 -16.14 4.33 -7.25
CA LEU A 147 -17.57 4.53 -7.51
C LEU A 147 -18.47 3.99 -6.38
N SER A 148 -18.06 2.88 -5.77
CA SER A 148 -18.74 2.24 -4.65
C SER A 148 -17.70 1.53 -3.78
N ASN A 149 -18.08 1.17 -2.55
CA ASN A 149 -17.21 0.42 -1.66
C ASN A 149 -17.21 -1.07 -2.06
N PRO A 150 -16.06 -1.63 -2.49
CA PRO A 150 -16.01 -3.01 -2.96
C PRO A 150 -15.84 -4.02 -1.82
N LEU A 151 -15.53 -3.57 -0.61
CA LEU A 151 -15.17 -4.44 0.51
C LEU A 151 -16.39 -4.98 1.24
N CYS A 152 -16.21 -6.13 1.90
CA CYS A 152 -17.23 -6.65 2.80
C CYS A 152 -17.44 -5.68 3.98
N PRO A 153 -18.69 -5.24 4.27
CA PRO A 153 -18.95 -4.49 5.49
C PRO A 153 -18.64 -5.34 6.72
N PRO A 154 -18.25 -4.71 7.85
CA PRO A 154 -18.05 -5.42 9.11
C PRO A 154 -19.39 -6.01 9.57
N VAL A 155 -19.38 -7.28 9.95
CA VAL A 155 -20.52 -7.97 10.59
C VAL A 155 -20.05 -8.61 11.90
N ALA A 156 -21.00 -9.00 12.76
CA ALA A 156 -20.67 -9.69 14.00
C ALA A 156 -19.93 -11.01 13.72
N ASP A 157 -18.82 -11.22 14.42
CA ASP A 157 -17.99 -12.42 14.34
C ASP A 157 -17.52 -12.76 15.76
N GLY A 158 -17.24 -14.04 16.03
CA GLY A 158 -16.72 -14.47 17.33
C GLY A 158 -15.32 -13.92 17.61
N ASP A 159 -14.58 -13.55 16.57
CA ASP A 159 -13.29 -12.90 16.66
C ASP A 159 -13.43 -11.38 16.51
N HIS A 160 -13.36 -10.66 17.64
CA HIS A 160 -13.40 -9.21 17.67
C HIS A 160 -12.26 -8.54 16.88
N HIS A 161 -11.09 -9.17 16.75
CA HIS A 161 -10.00 -8.61 15.95
C HIS A 161 -10.35 -8.63 14.46
N ARG A 162 -11.01 -9.70 13.98
CA ARG A 162 -11.51 -9.77 12.59
C ARG A 162 -12.59 -8.74 12.33
N VAL A 163 -13.51 -8.50 13.26
CA VAL A 163 -14.51 -7.43 13.10
C VAL A 163 -13.83 -6.08 12.91
N ARG A 164 -12.86 -5.74 13.78
CA ARG A 164 -12.12 -4.47 13.70
C ARG A 164 -11.26 -4.33 12.45
N GLN A 165 -10.66 -5.43 12.00
CA GLN A 165 -9.93 -5.50 10.74
C GLN A 165 -10.82 -5.12 9.55
N PHE A 166 -11.95 -5.80 9.37
CA PHE A 166 -12.90 -5.48 8.31
C PHE A 166 -13.45 -4.07 8.45
N ASP A 167 -13.59 -3.60 9.68
CA ASP A 167 -14.05 -2.25 9.96
C ASP A 167 -13.08 -1.17 9.48
N PHE A 168 -11.78 -1.40 9.70
CA PHE A 168 -10.72 -0.51 9.22
C PHE A 168 -10.73 -0.45 7.68
N TRP A 169 -10.67 -1.60 7.03
CA TRP A 169 -10.63 -1.70 5.57
C TRP A 169 -11.87 -1.09 4.93
N TYR A 170 -13.06 -1.40 5.44
CA TYR A 170 -14.31 -0.82 4.95
C TYR A 170 -14.34 0.70 5.12
N SER A 171 -13.83 1.23 6.24
CA SER A 171 -13.73 2.67 6.49
C SER A 171 -12.75 3.34 5.54
N LEU A 172 -11.60 2.72 5.26
CA LEU A 172 -10.65 3.21 4.25
C LEU A 172 -11.28 3.27 2.86
N ALA A 173 -12.06 2.26 2.47
CA ALA A 173 -12.79 2.28 1.21
C ALA A 173 -13.88 3.36 1.17
N GLU A 174 -14.60 3.61 2.28
CA GLU A 174 -15.54 4.74 2.38
C GLU A 174 -14.86 6.10 2.27
N PHE A 175 -13.63 6.23 2.77
CA PHE A 175 -12.83 7.45 2.64
C PHE A 175 -12.50 7.74 1.17
N VAL A 176 -12.02 6.74 0.42
CA VAL A 176 -11.65 6.91 -0.99
C VAL A 176 -12.85 6.89 -1.96
N ARG A 177 -14.07 6.64 -1.47
CA ARG A 177 -15.27 6.61 -2.31
C ARG A 177 -15.66 8.01 -2.78
N ARG A 178 -16.00 8.12 -4.07
CA ARG A 178 -16.53 9.33 -4.71
C ARG A 178 -17.78 9.82 -3.98
N ARG A 179 -17.85 11.14 -3.80
CA ARG A 179 -18.98 11.85 -3.18
C ARG A 179 -19.56 12.83 -4.18
N GLU A 180 -20.89 12.88 -4.29
CA GLU A 180 -21.57 13.76 -5.25
C GLU A 180 -21.29 15.25 -4.97
N ASN A 181 -21.22 15.63 -3.69
CA ASN A 181 -20.94 17.00 -3.24
C ASN A 181 -19.74 17.02 -2.28
N PRO A 182 -18.49 16.97 -2.77
CA PRO A 182 -17.29 16.79 -1.94
C PRO A 182 -17.06 17.93 -0.93
N ASN A 183 -17.49 19.14 -1.27
CA ASN A 183 -17.31 20.35 -0.44
C ASN A 183 -18.51 20.68 0.45
N SER A 184 -19.58 19.88 0.43
CA SER A 184 -20.72 20.13 1.32
C SER A 184 -20.32 19.86 2.78
N PRO A 185 -20.84 20.63 3.76
CA PRO A 185 -20.51 20.41 5.17
C PRO A 185 -20.78 18.98 5.64
N ALA A 186 -21.83 18.34 5.11
CA ALA A 186 -22.17 16.95 5.42
C ALA A 186 -21.10 15.96 4.91
N THR A 187 -20.57 16.16 3.69
CA THR A 187 -19.51 15.31 3.14
C THR A 187 -18.19 15.52 3.86
N VAL A 188 -17.83 16.77 4.17
CA VAL A 188 -16.61 17.09 4.94
C VAL A 188 -16.66 16.40 6.29
N LYS A 189 -17.77 16.55 7.03
CA LYS A 189 -17.98 15.88 8.31
C LYS A 189 -17.91 14.35 8.18
N ALA A 190 -18.54 13.78 7.15
CA ALA A 190 -18.48 12.33 6.94
C ALA A 190 -17.04 11.82 6.70
N ARG A 191 -16.18 12.59 6.02
CA ARG A 191 -14.77 12.26 5.84
C ARG A 191 -14.00 12.35 7.16
N GLU A 192 -14.24 13.39 7.97
CA GLU A 192 -13.64 13.53 9.30
C GLU A 192 -14.04 12.38 10.24
N ASP A 193 -15.33 12.02 10.26
CA ASP A 193 -15.86 10.91 11.05
C ASP A 193 -15.20 9.57 10.64
N VAL A 194 -15.01 9.35 9.33
CA VAL A 194 -14.32 8.14 8.82
C VAL A 194 -12.84 8.12 9.22
N LEU A 195 -12.13 9.25 9.12
CA LEU A 195 -10.73 9.33 9.57
C LEU A 195 -10.60 9.10 11.08
N ALA A 196 -11.47 9.70 11.88
CA ALA A 196 -11.51 9.49 13.33
C ALA A 196 -11.74 8.01 13.67
N ARG A 197 -12.67 7.36 12.96
CA ARG A 197 -12.95 5.94 13.10
C ARG A 197 -11.73 5.07 12.75
N MET A 198 -11.05 5.35 11.64
CA MET A 198 -9.83 4.64 11.26
C MET A 198 -8.73 4.79 12.32
N ARG A 199 -8.53 5.99 12.89
CA ARG A 199 -7.56 6.23 13.98
C ARG A 199 -7.80 5.31 15.18
N HIS A 200 -9.07 5.07 15.54
CA HIS A 200 -9.44 4.16 16.62
C HIS A 200 -9.26 2.67 16.27
N LEU A 201 -9.04 2.33 15.01
CA LEU A 201 -8.93 0.96 14.48
C LEU A 201 -7.49 0.60 14.06
N LEU A 202 -6.50 1.42 14.42
CA LEU A 202 -5.10 1.15 14.07
C LEU A 202 -4.55 -0.09 14.80
N ASP A 203 -5.00 -0.33 16.04
CA ASP A 203 -4.68 -1.55 16.80
C ASP A 203 -3.16 -1.87 16.93
N GLY A 204 -2.30 -0.84 16.81
CA GLY A 204 -0.84 -1.02 16.79
C GLY A 204 -0.33 -1.80 15.57
N ARG A 205 -1.09 -1.82 14.49
CA ARG A 205 -0.78 -2.52 13.23
C ARG A 205 -0.13 -1.53 12.27
N GLU A 206 1.15 -1.74 12.02
CA GLU A 206 1.97 -0.88 11.15
C GLU A 206 1.33 -0.59 9.77
N ASN A 207 0.76 -1.61 9.11
CA ASN A 207 0.11 -1.42 7.82
C ASN A 207 -1.08 -0.45 7.90
N ARG A 208 -1.83 -0.48 9.01
CA ARG A 208 -2.95 0.44 9.24
C ARG A 208 -2.45 1.84 9.52
N ASP A 209 -1.34 2.00 10.25
CA ASP A 209 -0.70 3.29 10.50
C ASP A 209 -0.24 3.96 9.19
N VAL A 210 0.34 3.18 8.27
CA VAL A 210 0.71 3.63 6.91
C VAL A 210 -0.53 4.07 6.12
N LEU A 211 -1.53 3.19 5.98
CA LEU A 211 -2.73 3.49 5.20
C LEU A 211 -3.52 4.69 5.74
N TYR A 212 -3.62 4.81 7.07
CA TYR A 212 -4.21 5.97 7.73
C TYR A 212 -3.41 7.25 7.47
N SER A 213 -2.08 7.19 7.57
CA SER A 213 -1.22 8.34 7.31
C SER A 213 -1.36 8.83 5.87
N ILE A 214 -1.44 7.91 4.89
CA ILE A 214 -1.71 8.27 3.49
C ILE A 214 -3.06 8.98 3.36
N ALA A 215 -4.11 8.46 4.00
CA ALA A 215 -5.43 9.08 3.99
C ALA A 215 -5.42 10.50 4.59
N VAL A 216 -4.70 10.70 5.71
CA VAL A 216 -4.53 12.02 6.35
C VAL A 216 -3.80 12.99 5.42
N VAL A 217 -2.67 12.58 4.83
CA VAL A 217 -1.92 13.45 3.91
C VAL A 217 -2.77 13.79 2.70
N ARG A 218 -3.47 12.81 2.11
CA ARG A 218 -4.36 13.01 0.96
C ARG A 218 -5.49 14.01 1.25
N GLU A 219 -6.08 13.98 2.44
CA GLU A 219 -7.15 14.92 2.81
C GLU A 219 -6.62 16.34 3.08
N LEU A 220 -5.49 16.44 3.79
CA LEU A 220 -5.04 17.71 4.35
C LEU A 220 -4.06 18.48 3.43
N ALA A 221 -3.17 17.78 2.72
CA ALA A 221 -2.13 18.42 1.89
C ALA A 221 -2.66 19.43 0.87
N PRO A 222 -3.83 19.24 0.22
CA PRO A 222 -4.40 20.22 -0.69
C PRO A 222 -4.56 21.62 -0.11
N ASN A 223 -4.74 21.74 1.20
CA ASN A 223 -5.03 23.01 1.90
C ASN A 223 -3.77 23.80 2.31
N PHE A 224 -2.56 23.27 2.11
CA PHE A 224 -1.32 23.89 2.62
C PHE A 224 -0.17 23.92 1.62
N ASP A 225 0.46 25.07 1.40
CA ASP A 225 1.57 25.25 0.45
C ASP A 225 2.71 24.23 0.59
N ALA A 226 3.49 24.04 -0.49
CA ALA A 226 4.57 23.04 -0.60
C ALA A 226 5.74 23.21 0.40
N GLY A 227 5.69 24.21 1.28
CA GLY A 227 6.65 24.45 2.37
C GLY A 227 6.02 24.47 3.76
N TYR A 228 4.80 23.93 3.94
CA TYR A 228 4.08 23.99 5.21
C TYR A 228 4.91 23.45 6.40
N ALA A 229 5.81 22.51 6.12
CA ALA A 229 6.66 21.88 7.12
C ALA A 229 7.65 22.85 7.80
N ALA A 230 8.09 23.90 7.11
CA ALA A 230 9.06 24.87 7.64
C ALA A 230 8.48 25.77 8.75
N THR A 231 7.18 25.71 8.97
CA THR A 231 6.45 26.62 9.86
C THR A 231 5.65 25.86 10.93
N ILE A 232 6.05 24.62 11.23
CA ILE A 232 5.42 23.80 12.27
C ILE A 232 6.10 24.11 13.63
N PRO A 233 5.33 24.42 14.68
CA PRO A 233 5.86 24.61 16.03
C PRO A 233 6.51 23.34 16.61
N GLN A 234 7.43 23.49 17.57
CA GLN A 234 8.04 22.34 18.28
C GLN A 234 7.04 21.54 19.13
N HIS A 235 5.97 22.20 19.62
CA HIS A 235 4.89 21.55 20.34
C HIS A 235 3.69 21.38 19.41
N LEU A 236 3.32 20.13 19.16
CA LEU A 236 2.25 19.77 18.24
C LEU A 236 0.94 19.64 19.02
N ASP A 237 -0.01 20.51 18.71
CA ASP A 237 -1.42 20.29 19.05
C ASP A 237 -2.04 19.39 17.97
N GLU A 238 -2.47 18.18 18.34
CA GLU A 238 -3.08 17.22 17.41
C GLU A 238 -4.46 17.68 16.88
N SER A 239 -5.08 18.71 17.49
CA SER A 239 -6.31 19.30 16.96
C SER A 239 -6.06 20.18 15.73
N ASP A 240 -4.82 20.66 15.53
CA ASP A 240 -4.43 21.46 14.37
C ASP A 240 -4.21 20.56 13.13
N PRO A 241 -4.98 20.77 12.03
CA PRO A 241 -4.82 20.01 10.80
C PRO A 241 -3.40 20.10 10.20
N LYS A 242 -2.70 21.21 10.38
CA LYS A 242 -1.33 21.38 9.89
C LYS A 242 -0.35 20.47 10.63
N ASN A 243 -0.51 20.33 11.95
CA ASN A 243 0.30 19.43 12.77
C ASN A 243 0.01 17.97 12.43
N ARG A 244 -1.27 17.60 12.23
CA ARG A 244 -1.65 16.26 11.79
C ARG A 244 -1.04 15.90 10.43
N LEU A 245 -1.12 16.82 9.46
CA LEU A 245 -0.49 16.64 8.15
C LEU A 245 1.02 16.44 8.27
N ALA A 246 1.68 17.22 9.13
CA ALA A 246 3.11 17.11 9.36
C ALA A 246 3.53 15.76 9.96
N VAL A 247 2.81 15.31 10.99
CA VAL A 247 3.07 14.01 11.64
C VAL A 247 2.90 12.88 10.64
N ALA A 248 1.80 12.87 9.89
CA ALA A 248 1.54 11.83 8.89
C ALA A 248 2.59 11.85 7.76
N SER A 249 2.97 13.04 7.28
CA SER A 249 3.98 13.15 6.21
C SER A 249 5.37 12.73 6.69
N LYS A 250 5.76 13.11 7.91
CA LYS A 250 7.01 12.68 8.51
C LYS A 250 7.03 11.17 8.72
N PHE A 251 5.95 10.60 9.24
CA PHE A 251 5.81 9.16 9.42
C PHE A 251 6.04 8.43 8.09
N LEU A 252 5.38 8.83 7.00
CA LEU A 252 5.59 8.20 5.69
C LEU A 252 7.02 8.31 5.18
N LEU A 253 7.70 9.45 5.40
CA LEU A 253 9.10 9.63 5.01
C LEU A 253 10.05 8.77 5.84
N ASP A 254 9.81 8.68 7.14
CA ASP A 254 10.61 7.89 8.08
C ASP A 254 10.45 6.39 7.76
N GLU A 255 9.22 5.94 7.52
CA GLU A 255 8.89 4.58 7.10
C GLU A 255 9.50 4.20 5.75
N SER A 256 9.73 5.15 4.85
CA SER A 256 10.32 4.90 3.53
C SER A 256 11.84 4.72 3.56
N GLN A 257 12.51 5.12 4.65
CA GLN A 257 13.97 4.99 4.77
C GLN A 257 14.42 3.53 4.86
N VAL A 258 15.69 3.28 4.52
CA VAL A 258 16.31 1.93 4.58
C VAL A 258 16.21 1.31 5.99
N THR A 259 16.35 2.12 7.04
CA THR A 259 16.21 1.70 8.45
C THR A 259 14.79 1.94 9.01
N GLY A 260 13.85 2.33 8.15
CA GLY A 260 12.46 2.61 8.49
C GLY A 260 11.65 1.34 8.64
N GLY A 261 10.56 1.23 7.87
CA GLY A 261 9.52 0.24 8.09
C GLY A 261 9.98 -1.19 8.32
N THR A 262 9.23 -1.90 9.17
CA THR A 262 9.65 -3.19 9.72
C THR A 262 9.74 -4.27 8.66
N THR A 263 9.02 -4.12 7.54
CA THR A 263 9.07 -5.03 6.38
C THR A 263 9.48 -4.28 5.10
N ASN A 264 10.06 -5.01 4.14
CA ASN A 264 10.36 -4.45 2.82
C ASN A 264 9.08 -3.88 2.17
N VAL A 265 7.96 -4.59 2.31
CA VAL A 265 6.66 -4.19 1.77
C VAL A 265 6.20 -2.84 2.30
N VAL A 266 6.24 -2.64 3.62
CA VAL A 266 5.88 -1.35 4.24
C VAL A 266 6.77 -0.22 3.75
N ARG A 267 8.10 -0.43 3.69
CA ARG A 267 9.04 0.54 3.14
C ARG A 267 8.70 0.93 1.71
N ARG A 268 8.46 -0.06 0.84
CA ARG A 268 8.16 0.15 -0.58
C ARG A 268 6.83 0.89 -0.80
N PHE A 269 5.77 0.56 -0.06
CA PHE A 269 4.51 1.31 -0.14
C PHE A 269 4.64 2.74 0.41
N SER A 270 5.45 2.93 1.46
CA SER A 270 5.75 4.26 2.01
C SER A 270 6.56 5.14 1.05
N ASP A 271 7.45 4.54 0.23
CA ASP A 271 8.15 5.25 -0.86
C ASP A 271 7.17 5.75 -1.92
N ILE A 272 6.24 4.89 -2.37
CA ILE A 272 5.21 5.28 -3.35
C ILE A 272 4.34 6.40 -2.77
N ALA A 273 3.89 6.25 -1.52
CA ALA A 273 3.07 7.25 -0.83
C ALA A 273 3.78 8.59 -0.66
N SER A 274 5.06 8.56 -0.25
CA SER A 274 5.89 9.75 -0.10
C SER A 274 6.02 10.49 -1.41
N ARG A 275 6.26 9.77 -2.52
CA ARG A 275 6.35 10.39 -3.85
C ARG A 275 5.00 10.92 -4.35
N ALA A 276 3.91 10.22 -4.03
CA ALA A 276 2.56 10.60 -4.39
C ALA A 276 2.10 11.89 -3.68
N PHE A 277 2.40 12.04 -2.40
CA PHE A 277 1.73 13.06 -1.57
C PHE A 277 2.65 13.93 -0.71
N VAL A 278 3.93 13.61 -0.58
CA VAL A 278 4.85 14.36 0.30
C VAL A 278 5.80 15.24 -0.53
N ASN A 279 5.92 16.50 -0.12
CA ASN A 279 6.52 17.63 -0.83
C ASN A 279 7.76 17.34 -1.73
N PRO A 280 7.66 17.57 -3.06
CA PRO A 280 6.44 17.77 -3.84
C PRO A 280 5.75 16.42 -4.12
N GLY A 281 4.50 16.29 -3.66
CA GLY A 281 3.64 15.17 -3.99
C GLY A 281 2.97 15.34 -5.35
N VAL A 282 3.15 14.38 -6.25
CA VAL A 282 2.65 14.46 -7.64
C VAL A 282 1.14 14.27 -7.78
N ASN A 283 0.47 13.78 -6.73
CA ASN A 283 -0.98 13.55 -6.69
C ASN A 283 -1.70 14.52 -5.72
N ILE A 284 -1.09 15.66 -5.36
CA ILE A 284 -1.76 16.71 -4.59
C ILE A 284 -2.58 17.60 -5.54
N ALA A 285 -3.89 17.36 -5.60
CA ALA A 285 -4.82 18.28 -6.27
C ALA A 285 -5.12 19.48 -5.36
N ARG A 286 -4.45 20.61 -5.59
CA ARG A 286 -4.67 21.87 -4.85
C ARG A 286 -6.13 22.30 -4.95
N ARG A 287 -6.77 22.60 -3.82
CA ARG A 287 -8.11 23.22 -3.82
C ARG A 287 -7.91 24.70 -4.20
N VAL A 288 -8.44 25.09 -5.37
CA VAL A 288 -8.47 26.49 -5.86
C VAL A 288 -9.65 27.22 -5.24
#